data_AF-A0A183I972-F1
#
_entry.id   AF-A0A183I972-F1
#
_cell.length_a   1.000
_cell.length_b   1.000
_cell.length_c   1.000
_cell.angle_alpha   90.00
_cell.angle_beta   90.00
_cell.angle_gamma   90.00
#
_symmetry.space_group_name_H-M   'P 1'
#
loop_
_entity.id
_entity.type
_entity.pdbx_description
1 polymer ?
#
loop_
_entity_poly.entity_id
_entity_poly.type
_entity_poly.pdbx_seq_one_letter_code
_entity_poly.pdbx_strand_id
1 'polypeptide(L)'
;MAKYHKLHLFDVDISDEVRLRESDWVVPGRRIVEPVVTPIGKLGITTCYDLRFPELSGILRSSGAEILAFPSAFTVATGMAHWEVLLRGRAIDTQCYVVAAAQTAKHNAKRCSYGHAMVIDPWGTVVAQCSPSPWPQICTADVDLHFLEDVRKRLPVEQHRRRDVYVLRRETSLPETIQPQDSFPFGDKIIPSPCVFYVSSYSYAFVNRKPVVEGRKFAQAS
;
A
#
# COMPACT_ATOMS: atom_id res chain seq x y z
N MET A 1 13.18 5.12 7.56
CA MET A 1 13.34 4.79 6.12
C MET A 1 12.66 3.44 5.87
N ALA A 2 11.80 3.31 4.86
CA ALA A 2 11.03 2.08 4.59
C ALA A 2 11.37 1.50 3.22
N LYS A 3 11.10 0.20 3.04
CA LYS A 3 11.34 -0.51 1.77
C LYS A 3 10.06 -1.23 1.35
N TYR A 4 9.55 -0.85 0.18
CA TYR A 4 8.45 -1.52 -0.49
C TYR A 4 8.98 -2.37 -1.64
N HIS A 5 8.41 -3.58 -1.79
CA HIS A 5 8.66 -4.47 -2.92
C HIS A 5 7.35 -4.62 -3.68
N LYS A 6 7.38 -4.38 -4.99
CA LYS A 6 6.20 -4.43 -5.87
C LYS A 6 5.44 -5.73 -5.66
N LEU A 7 4.16 -5.63 -5.31
CA LEU A 7 3.34 -6.81 -5.03
C LEU A 7 2.78 -7.39 -6.33
N HIS A 8 2.34 -6.54 -7.24
CA HIS A 8 1.72 -6.96 -8.49
C HIS A 8 2.68 -6.78 -9.66
N LEU A 9 3.16 -7.90 -10.23
CA LEU A 9 3.99 -7.88 -11.42
C LEU A 9 3.12 -7.85 -12.68
N PHE A 10 3.59 -7.12 -13.69
CA PHE A 10 2.90 -6.97 -14.96
C PHE A 10 3.29 -8.11 -15.90
N ASP A 11 2.44 -9.14 -15.93
CA ASP A 11 2.53 -10.27 -16.85
C ASP A 11 1.34 -10.22 -17.81
N VAL A 12 1.62 -9.99 -19.10
CA VAL A 12 0.62 -9.91 -20.15
C VAL A 12 1.09 -10.67 -21.38
N ASP A 13 0.25 -11.60 -21.82
CA ASP A 13 0.35 -12.31 -23.10
C ASP A 13 -0.80 -11.83 -24.00
N ILE A 14 -0.52 -10.86 -24.88
CA ILE A 14 -1.46 -10.41 -25.91
C ILE A 14 -1.00 -11.05 -27.22
N SER A 15 -1.61 -12.18 -27.57
CA SER A 15 -1.29 -13.00 -28.76
C SER A 15 0.17 -13.51 -28.81
N ASP A 16 0.50 -14.28 -29.85
CA ASP A 16 1.86 -14.81 -30.05
C ASP A 16 2.92 -13.71 -30.26
N GLU A 17 2.52 -12.46 -30.51
CA GLU A 17 3.43 -11.37 -30.86
C GLU A 17 3.81 -10.44 -29.69
N VAL A 18 2.99 -10.34 -28.63
CA VAL A 18 3.23 -9.42 -27.51
C VAL A 18 3.19 -10.15 -26.18
N ARG A 19 4.36 -10.69 -25.79
CA ARG A 19 4.62 -11.27 -24.47
C ARG A 19 5.47 -10.34 -23.64
N LEU A 20 4.92 -9.80 -22.56
CA LEU A 20 5.65 -8.96 -21.60
C LEU A 20 5.43 -9.51 -20.19
N ARG A 21 6.44 -10.19 -19.66
CA ARG A 21 6.41 -10.81 -18.33
C ARG A 21 7.47 -10.21 -17.44
N GLU A 22 7.03 -9.36 -16.51
CA GLU A 22 7.91 -8.78 -15.49
C GLU A 22 8.41 -9.85 -14.51
N SER A 23 7.62 -10.93 -14.30
CA SER A 23 7.99 -12.06 -13.44
C SER A 23 9.23 -12.84 -13.89
N ASP A 24 9.65 -12.73 -15.16
CA ASP A 24 10.88 -13.34 -15.65
C ASP A 24 12.14 -12.68 -15.03
N TRP A 25 12.02 -11.46 -14.51
CA TRP A 25 13.16 -10.64 -14.04
C TRP A 25 13.01 -10.12 -12.60
N VAL A 26 11.80 -10.13 -12.05
CA VAL A 26 11.48 -9.54 -10.74
C VAL A 26 10.72 -10.53 -9.88
N VAL A 27 11.06 -10.59 -8.59
CA VAL A 27 10.32 -11.37 -7.59
C VAL A 27 9.30 -10.46 -6.90
N PRO A 28 8.02 -10.86 -6.77
CA PRO A 28 7.03 -10.04 -6.11
C PRO A 28 7.33 -9.91 -4.62
N GLY A 29 6.95 -8.76 -4.06
CA GLY A 29 6.94 -8.54 -2.61
C GLY A 29 5.99 -9.50 -1.91
N ARG A 30 6.19 -9.67 -0.60
CA ARG A 30 5.44 -10.63 0.22
C ARG A 30 4.57 -9.99 1.30
N ARG A 31 4.53 -8.65 1.36
CA ARG A 31 3.80 -7.92 2.40
C ARG A 31 3.43 -6.52 1.95
N ILE A 32 2.27 -6.06 2.41
CA ILE A 32 1.90 -4.65 2.39
C ILE A 32 2.72 -3.95 3.49
N VAL A 33 3.32 -2.81 3.17
CA VAL A 33 4.09 -2.00 4.12
C VAL A 33 3.17 -0.94 4.70
N GLU A 34 3.23 -0.72 6.02
CA GLU A 34 2.44 0.35 6.67
C GLU A 34 2.81 1.73 6.11
N PRO A 35 1.87 2.69 6.10
CA PRO A 35 2.16 4.07 5.76
C PRO A 35 3.29 4.63 6.63
N VAL A 36 4.26 5.25 5.99
CA VAL A 36 5.45 5.80 6.64
C VAL A 36 5.17 7.24 7.05
N VAL A 37 5.46 7.60 8.30
CA VAL A 37 5.40 9.00 8.74
C VAL A 37 6.51 9.79 8.05
N THR A 38 6.13 10.87 7.36
CA THR A 38 7.03 11.80 6.69
C THR A 38 6.67 13.24 7.07
N PRO A 39 7.54 14.24 6.80
CA PRO A 39 7.22 15.64 7.06
C PRO A 39 5.98 16.18 6.34
N ILE A 40 5.53 15.52 5.27
CA ILE A 40 4.34 15.92 4.48
C ILE A 40 3.09 15.08 4.81
N GLY A 41 3.19 14.14 5.75
CA GLY A 41 2.11 13.23 6.15
C GLY A 41 2.48 11.75 6.05
N LYS A 42 1.49 10.88 6.29
CA LYS A 42 1.62 9.41 6.24
C LYS A 42 1.57 8.91 4.80
N LEU A 43 2.72 8.45 4.31
CA LEU A 43 2.92 8.00 2.94
C LEU A 43 2.74 6.49 2.79
N GLY A 44 1.70 6.08 2.07
CA GLY A 44 1.55 4.72 1.54
C GLY A 44 2.38 4.55 0.27
N ILE A 45 3.26 3.55 0.25
CA ILE A 45 4.18 3.30 -0.87
C ILE A 45 3.67 2.13 -1.70
N THR A 46 3.49 2.36 -3.00
CA THR A 46 3.18 1.34 -4.00
C THR A 46 4.00 1.58 -5.27
N THR A 47 3.81 0.82 -6.35
CA THR A 47 4.43 1.13 -7.64
C THR A 47 3.65 0.62 -8.85
N CYS A 48 3.53 1.48 -9.86
CA CYS A 48 3.11 1.14 -11.21
C CYS A 48 1.84 0.27 -11.29
N TYR A 49 2.01 -1.04 -11.50
CA TYR A 49 0.90 -1.96 -11.75
C TYR A 49 -0.01 -2.14 -10.53
N ASP A 50 0.50 -1.87 -9.33
CA ASP A 50 -0.27 -1.79 -8.08
C ASP A 50 -1.47 -0.83 -8.19
N LEU A 51 -1.38 0.20 -9.05
CA LEU A 51 -2.46 1.14 -9.31
C LEU A 51 -3.76 0.45 -9.73
N ARG A 52 -3.69 -0.71 -10.39
CA ARG A 52 -4.87 -1.42 -10.88
C ARG A 52 -5.65 -2.15 -9.78
N PHE A 53 -5.08 -2.30 -8.59
CA PHE A 53 -5.64 -3.09 -7.49
C PHE A 53 -6.13 -2.15 -6.37
N PRO A 54 -7.41 -1.71 -6.40
CA PRO A 54 -7.94 -0.75 -5.43
C PRO A 54 -7.86 -1.26 -3.98
N GLU A 55 -7.82 -2.57 -3.78
CA GLU A 55 -7.70 -3.22 -2.47
C GLU A 55 -6.43 -2.76 -1.75
N LEU A 56 -5.31 -2.65 -2.45
CA LEU A 56 -4.06 -2.22 -1.85
C LEU A 56 -4.15 -0.77 -1.33
N SER A 57 -4.73 0.12 -2.13
CA SER A 57 -4.94 1.52 -1.75
C SER A 57 -5.95 1.67 -0.61
N GLY A 58 -7.03 0.87 -0.64
CA GLY A 58 -8.01 0.79 0.44
C GLY A 58 -7.39 0.34 1.75
N ILE A 59 -6.56 -0.71 1.74
CA ILE A 59 -5.83 -1.18 2.92
C ILE A 59 -4.92 -0.07 3.46
N LEU A 60 -4.15 0.60 2.60
CA LEU A 60 -3.26 1.69 3.02
C LEU A 60 -4.03 2.86 3.64
N ARG A 61 -5.20 3.21 3.09
CA ARG A 61 -6.10 4.23 3.68
C ARG A 61 -6.64 3.80 5.04
N SER A 62 -7.12 2.56 5.18
CA SER A 62 -7.57 2.05 6.48
C SER A 62 -6.43 1.97 7.51
N SER A 63 -5.17 1.81 7.06
CA SER A 63 -3.95 1.96 7.87
C SER A 63 -3.54 3.41 8.16
N GLY A 64 -4.32 4.40 7.70
CA GLY A 64 -4.11 5.81 8.00
C GLY A 64 -3.24 6.56 6.99
N ALA A 65 -3.07 6.06 5.76
CA ALA A 65 -2.41 6.83 4.71
C ALA A 65 -3.14 8.15 4.43
N GLU A 66 -2.35 9.20 4.23
CA GLU A 66 -2.79 10.54 3.80
C GLU A 66 -2.36 10.79 2.36
N ILE A 67 -1.24 10.18 1.96
CA ILE A 67 -0.66 10.26 0.62
C ILE A 67 -0.43 8.84 0.12
N LEU A 68 -0.74 8.58 -1.16
CA LEU A 68 -0.39 7.36 -1.86
C LEU A 68 0.60 7.66 -3.00
N ALA A 69 1.72 6.96 -3.01
CA ALA A 69 2.71 7.09 -4.08
C ALA A 69 2.55 5.97 -5.11
N PHE A 70 2.54 6.34 -6.40
CA PHE A 70 2.57 5.43 -7.55
C PHE A 70 3.72 5.78 -8.53
N PRO A 71 5.00 5.69 -8.11
CA PRO A 71 6.12 5.78 -9.03
C PRO A 71 6.01 4.70 -10.11
N SER A 72 6.08 5.10 -11.38
CA SER A 72 5.60 4.25 -12.48
C SER A 72 6.36 4.40 -13.80
N ALA A 73 6.21 3.40 -14.66
CA ALA A 73 6.69 3.39 -16.04
C ALA A 73 5.62 2.78 -16.95
N PHE A 74 4.47 3.45 -17.09
CA PHE A 74 3.34 2.98 -17.89
C PHE A 74 3.71 2.91 -19.38
N THR A 75 3.21 1.88 -20.08
CA THR A 75 3.30 1.82 -21.54
C THR A 75 2.41 2.92 -22.14
N VAL A 76 2.79 3.43 -23.32
CA VAL A 76 2.07 4.55 -23.95
C VAL A 76 0.59 4.25 -24.17
N ALA A 77 0.26 3.12 -24.78
CA ALA A 77 -1.13 2.75 -25.08
C ALA A 77 -2.00 2.65 -23.82
N THR A 78 -1.50 1.98 -22.77
CA THR A 78 -2.26 1.84 -21.52
C THR A 78 -2.26 3.12 -20.69
N GLY A 79 -1.21 3.94 -20.79
CA GLY A 79 -1.12 5.23 -20.12
C GLY A 79 -2.15 6.22 -20.67
N MET A 80 -2.24 6.33 -22.00
CA MET A 80 -3.23 7.17 -22.69
C MET A 80 -4.66 6.87 -22.24
N ALA A 81 -5.00 5.59 -22.06
CA ALA A 81 -6.35 5.18 -21.69
C ALA A 81 -6.63 5.19 -20.18
N HIS A 82 -5.63 4.83 -19.35
CA HIS A 82 -5.90 4.44 -17.96
C HIS A 82 -5.16 5.27 -16.91
N TRP A 83 -4.09 5.99 -17.25
CA TRP A 83 -3.20 6.59 -16.25
C TRP A 83 -3.93 7.58 -15.33
N GLU A 84 -4.49 8.65 -15.92
CA GLU A 84 -5.15 9.70 -15.13
C GLU A 84 -6.39 9.16 -14.41
N VAL A 85 -7.25 8.43 -15.13
CA VAL A 85 -8.52 7.93 -14.56
C VAL A 85 -8.30 7.00 -13.36
N LEU A 86 -7.29 6.13 -13.43
CA LEU A 86 -6.98 5.25 -12.29
C LEU A 86 -6.40 6.03 -11.12
N LEU A 87 -5.46 6.95 -11.37
CA LEU A 87 -4.85 7.75 -10.31
C LEU A 87 -5.89 8.62 -9.59
N ARG A 88 -6.76 9.28 -10.35
CA ARG A 88 -7.86 10.07 -9.79
C ARG A 88 -8.86 9.20 -9.05
N GLY A 89 -9.18 8.02 -9.58
CA GLY A 89 -10.00 7.04 -8.89
C GLY A 89 -9.43 6.65 -7.52
N ARG A 90 -8.11 6.42 -7.42
CA ARG A 90 -7.48 6.16 -6.10
C ARG A 90 -7.58 7.36 -5.19
N ALA A 91 -7.28 8.57 -5.67
CA ALA A 91 -7.37 9.77 -4.85
C ALA A 91 -8.77 9.98 -4.26
N ILE A 92 -9.81 9.78 -5.07
CA ILE A 92 -11.22 9.94 -4.69
C ILE A 92 -11.65 8.84 -3.70
N ASP A 93 -11.50 7.57 -4.08
CA ASP A 93 -12.01 6.45 -3.29
C ASP A 93 -11.29 6.32 -1.93
N THR A 94 -10.03 6.74 -1.88
CA THR A 94 -9.24 6.72 -0.65
C THR A 94 -9.10 8.07 0.02
N GLN A 95 -9.67 9.16 -0.52
CA GLN A 95 -9.49 10.55 -0.04
C GLN A 95 -8.08 10.79 0.49
N CYS A 96 -7.11 10.51 -0.37
CA CYS A 96 -5.68 10.71 -0.14
C CYS A 96 -5.16 11.58 -1.27
N TYR A 97 -4.11 12.34 -1.00
CA TYR A 97 -3.29 12.83 -2.11
C TYR A 97 -2.68 11.66 -2.85
N VAL A 98 -2.59 11.75 -4.17
CA VAL A 98 -1.89 10.77 -5.01
C VAL A 98 -0.71 11.44 -5.67
N VAL A 99 0.49 10.90 -5.46
CA VAL A 99 1.74 11.39 -6.04
C VAL A 99 2.30 10.33 -6.97
N ALA A 100 2.33 10.63 -8.26
CA ALA A 100 2.68 9.65 -9.29
C ALA A 100 3.82 10.17 -10.17
N ALA A 101 5.05 9.96 -9.72
CA ALA A 101 6.22 10.18 -10.55
C ALA A 101 6.25 9.15 -11.69
N ALA A 102 6.54 9.58 -12.92
CA ALA A 102 6.46 8.71 -14.08
C ALA A 102 7.69 8.81 -14.99
N GLN A 103 8.16 7.66 -15.49
CA GLN A 103 9.03 7.61 -16.64
C GLN A 103 8.29 8.11 -17.89
N THR A 104 9.00 8.84 -18.74
CA THR A 104 8.46 9.43 -19.99
C THR A 104 9.40 9.17 -21.16
N ALA A 105 8.90 9.36 -22.37
CA ALA A 105 9.64 9.28 -23.62
C ALA A 105 10.28 7.90 -23.89
N LYS A 106 11.18 7.87 -24.88
CA LYS A 106 11.81 6.66 -25.40
C LYS A 106 13.02 6.28 -24.54
N HIS A 107 13.00 5.07 -23.98
CA HIS A 107 14.11 4.50 -23.20
C HIS A 107 15.13 3.79 -24.10
N ASN A 108 14.63 3.09 -25.11
CA ASN A 108 15.42 2.38 -26.12
C ASN A 108 14.56 2.09 -27.36
N ALA A 109 15.08 1.35 -28.34
CA ALA A 109 14.38 1.05 -29.60
C ALA A 109 12.99 0.39 -29.43
N LYS A 110 12.79 -0.37 -28.34
CA LYS A 110 11.58 -1.20 -28.11
C LYS A 110 10.72 -0.72 -26.93
N ARG A 111 11.17 0.28 -26.15
CA ARG A 111 10.51 0.69 -24.91
C ARG A 111 10.32 2.20 -24.84
N CYS A 112 9.08 2.61 -24.65
CA CYS A 112 8.64 3.99 -24.45
C CYS A 112 7.64 4.05 -23.29
N SER A 113 7.66 5.12 -22.50
CA SER A 113 6.71 5.33 -21.41
C SER A 113 5.84 6.57 -21.59
N TYR A 114 4.64 6.50 -21.04
CA TYR A 114 3.61 7.52 -21.21
C TYR A 114 4.00 8.89 -20.60
N GLY A 115 4.69 8.91 -19.47
CA GLY A 115 4.97 10.15 -18.74
C GLY A 115 3.78 10.63 -17.94
N HIS A 116 3.43 11.91 -18.08
CA HIS A 116 2.34 12.56 -17.34
C HIS A 116 2.46 12.39 -15.82
N ALA A 117 3.66 12.58 -15.27
CA ALA A 117 3.85 12.62 -13.82
C ALA A 117 2.93 13.69 -13.21
N MET A 118 2.24 13.37 -12.13
CA MET A 118 1.22 14.27 -11.57
C MET A 118 1.02 14.11 -10.07
N VAL A 119 0.42 15.14 -9.48
CA VAL A 119 -0.11 15.16 -8.11
C VAL A 119 -1.61 15.44 -8.17
N ILE A 120 -2.38 14.64 -7.45
CA ILE A 120 -3.85 14.74 -7.38
C ILE A 120 -4.26 14.93 -5.92
N ASP A 121 -5.20 15.84 -5.69
CA ASP A 121 -5.75 16.11 -4.35
C ASP A 121 -6.78 15.04 -3.89
N PRO A 122 -7.18 15.03 -2.62
CA PRO A 122 -8.17 14.09 -2.09
C PRO A 122 -9.58 14.19 -2.71
N TRP A 123 -9.86 15.23 -3.49
CA TRP A 123 -11.11 15.42 -4.22
C TRP A 123 -11.02 14.92 -5.68
N GLY A 124 -9.83 14.48 -6.11
CA GLY A 124 -9.57 14.00 -7.45
C GLY A 124 -9.19 15.10 -8.44
N THR A 125 -8.83 16.31 -8.00
CA THR A 125 -8.33 17.37 -8.88
C THR A 125 -6.84 17.15 -9.16
N VAL A 126 -6.43 17.20 -10.43
CA VAL A 126 -4.99 17.22 -10.79
C VAL A 126 -4.44 18.61 -10.44
N VAL A 127 -3.63 18.70 -9.38
CA VAL A 127 -3.11 19.99 -8.87
C VAL A 127 -1.72 20.32 -9.41
N ALA A 128 -1.00 19.32 -9.92
CA ALA A 128 0.25 19.53 -10.67
C ALA A 128 0.46 18.40 -11.66
N GLN A 129 1.02 18.71 -12.83
CA GLN A 129 1.36 17.71 -13.83
C GLN A 129 2.55 18.17 -14.68
N CYS A 130 3.48 17.27 -14.96
CA CYS A 130 4.52 17.48 -15.95
C CYS A 130 3.95 17.38 -17.37
N SER A 131 4.27 18.36 -18.22
CA SER A 131 3.97 18.31 -19.66
C SER A 131 4.78 17.21 -20.36
N PRO A 132 4.25 16.62 -21.46
CA PRO A 132 5.05 15.76 -22.32
C PRO A 132 6.30 16.49 -22.80
N SER A 133 7.47 15.88 -22.57
CA SER A 133 8.77 16.45 -22.92
C SER A 133 9.76 15.33 -23.24
N PRO A 134 10.67 15.53 -24.22
CA PRO A 134 11.80 14.63 -24.42
C PRO A 134 12.86 14.73 -23.30
N TRP A 135 12.78 15.75 -22.45
CA TRP A 135 13.69 15.99 -21.34
C TRP A 135 13.00 15.73 -19.99
N PRO A 136 13.75 15.35 -18.93
CA PRO A 136 13.20 15.26 -17.58
C PRO A 136 12.53 16.56 -17.14
N GLN A 137 11.38 16.45 -16.48
CA GLN A 137 10.60 17.58 -15.97
C GLN A 137 10.25 17.34 -14.50
N ILE A 138 10.03 18.43 -13.77
CA ILE A 138 9.57 18.41 -12.38
C ILE A 138 8.34 19.33 -12.30
N CYS A 139 7.30 18.86 -11.64
CA CYS A 139 6.18 19.68 -11.19
C CYS A 139 6.12 19.65 -9.67
N THR A 140 5.62 20.73 -9.07
CA THR A 140 5.51 20.89 -7.61
C THR A 140 4.06 21.14 -7.22
N ALA A 141 3.65 20.62 -6.06
CA ALA A 141 2.35 20.87 -5.46
C ALA A 141 2.51 20.95 -3.95
N ASP A 142 1.70 21.81 -3.32
CA ASP A 142 1.60 21.88 -1.87
C ASP A 142 0.59 20.84 -1.37
N VAL A 143 0.98 20.09 -0.34
CA VAL A 143 0.10 19.12 0.33
C VAL A 143 -0.53 19.80 1.53
N ASP A 144 -1.86 19.96 1.51
CA ASP A 144 -2.62 20.51 2.63
C ASP A 144 -3.41 19.41 3.34
N LEU A 145 -2.93 19.00 4.51
CA LEU A 145 -3.59 17.99 5.33
C LEU A 145 -4.90 18.51 5.96
N HIS A 146 -5.09 19.82 6.11
CA HIS A 146 -6.36 20.37 6.58
C HIS A 146 -7.46 20.18 5.52
N PHE A 147 -7.15 20.47 4.25
CA PHE A 147 -8.06 20.18 3.15
C PHE A 147 -8.43 18.69 3.07
N LEU A 148 -7.44 17.80 3.25
CA LEU A 148 -7.67 16.36 3.31
C LEU A 148 -8.64 15.98 4.44
N GLU A 149 -8.44 16.51 5.64
CA GLU A 149 -9.34 16.27 6.77
C GLU A 149 -10.75 16.79 6.51
N ASP A 150 -10.88 17.98 5.92
CA ASP A 150 -12.17 18.57 5.56
C ASP A 150 -12.93 17.73 4.55
N VAL A 151 -12.24 17.21 3.52
CA VAL A 151 -12.82 16.26 2.56
C VAL A 151 -13.35 15.01 3.27
N ARG A 152 -12.57 14.44 4.20
CA ARG A 152 -12.97 13.25 4.98
C ARG A 152 -14.14 13.52 5.92
N LYS A 153 -14.23 14.72 6.50
CA LYS A 153 -15.34 15.16 7.35
C LYS A 153 -16.63 15.36 6.54
N ARG A 154 -16.53 16.01 5.37
CA ARG A 154 -17.68 16.30 4.49
C ARG A 154 -18.24 15.04 3.83
N LEU A 155 -17.38 14.08 3.48
CA LEU A 155 -17.78 12.81 2.87
C LEU A 155 -17.12 11.64 3.61
N PRO A 156 -17.69 11.14 4.72
CA PRO A 156 -17.05 10.14 5.59
C PRO A 156 -17.15 8.71 5.04
N VAL A 157 -16.67 8.47 3.81
CA VAL A 157 -16.81 7.19 3.10
C VAL A 157 -16.25 5.98 3.87
N GLU A 158 -15.19 6.18 4.65
CA GLU A 158 -14.58 5.10 5.44
C GLU A 158 -15.51 4.61 6.56
N GLN A 159 -16.34 5.50 7.12
CA GLN A 159 -17.34 5.16 8.15
C GLN A 159 -18.54 4.41 7.55
N HIS A 160 -18.81 4.60 6.25
CA HIS A 160 -19.92 3.98 5.55
C HIS A 160 -19.58 2.59 4.98
N ARG A 161 -18.34 2.12 5.11
CA ARG A 161 -17.94 0.77 4.66
C ARG A 161 -18.68 -0.30 5.48
N ARG A 162 -19.35 -1.22 4.80
CA ARG A 162 -20.11 -2.32 5.40
C ARG A 162 -19.20 -3.47 5.83
N ARG A 163 -18.46 -3.26 6.93
CA ARG A 163 -17.53 -4.26 7.50
C ARG A 163 -18.22 -5.53 8.02
N ASP A 164 -19.53 -5.46 8.20
CA ASP A 164 -20.42 -6.59 8.47
C ASP A 164 -20.69 -7.47 7.24
N VAL A 165 -20.55 -6.92 6.03
CA VAL A 165 -20.80 -7.64 4.76
C VAL A 165 -19.49 -8.06 4.08
N TYR A 166 -18.46 -7.21 4.14
CA TYR A 166 -17.15 -7.51 3.56
C TYR A 166 -16.02 -6.94 4.41
N VAL A 167 -14.89 -7.61 4.43
CA VAL A 167 -13.68 -7.12 5.12
C VAL A 167 -12.52 -7.10 4.16
N LEU A 168 -11.91 -5.92 4.02
CA LEU A 168 -10.65 -5.76 3.33
C LEU A 168 -9.52 -5.97 4.36
N ARG A 169 -8.93 -7.17 4.38
CA ARG A 169 -7.93 -7.54 5.39
C ARG A 169 -6.54 -7.65 4.77
N ARG A 170 -5.57 -7.01 5.40
CA ARG A 170 -4.15 -7.34 5.20
C ARG A 170 -3.81 -8.59 6.00
N GLU A 171 -3.21 -9.57 5.35
CA GLU A 171 -2.61 -10.69 6.05
C GLU A 171 -1.24 -10.28 6.61
N THR A 172 -1.13 -10.21 7.93
CA THR A 172 0.14 -10.04 8.65
C THR A 172 0.77 -11.42 8.83
N SER A 173 1.45 -11.90 7.78
CA SER A 173 2.15 -13.20 7.81
C SER A 173 3.45 -13.18 8.65
N LEU A 174 3.86 -12.01 9.15
CA LEU A 174 4.99 -11.88 10.06
C LEU A 174 4.49 -11.49 11.46
N PRO A 175 4.88 -12.22 12.51
CA PRO A 175 4.54 -11.86 13.87
C PRO A 175 5.02 -10.43 14.16
N GLU A 176 4.23 -9.64 14.87
CA GLU A 176 4.76 -8.43 15.51
C GLU A 176 5.90 -8.84 16.45
N THR A 177 6.97 -8.02 16.49
CA THR A 177 8.12 -8.32 17.36
C THR A 177 7.69 -8.20 18.81
N ILE A 178 7.48 -9.35 19.45
CA ILE A 178 7.17 -9.44 20.88
C ILE A 178 8.35 -8.86 21.66
N GLN A 179 8.11 -7.79 22.40
CA GLN A 179 9.11 -7.20 23.30
C GLN A 179 9.06 -7.90 24.67
N PRO A 180 10.19 -8.00 25.39
CA PRO A 180 10.24 -8.61 26.72
C PRO A 180 9.24 -8.00 27.72
N GLN A 181 8.97 -6.71 27.62
CA GLN A 181 8.04 -5.97 28.48
C GLN A 181 6.57 -6.08 28.08
N ASP A 182 6.25 -6.72 26.94
CA ASP A 182 4.87 -6.83 26.48
C ASP A 182 4.04 -7.73 27.41
N SER A 183 2.78 -7.34 27.61
CA SER A 183 1.83 -8.07 28.43
C SER A 183 0.52 -8.26 27.66
N PHE A 184 0.03 -9.51 27.63
CA PHE A 184 -1.09 -9.90 26.79
C PHE A 184 -2.28 -10.39 27.63
N PRO A 185 -3.40 -9.66 27.69
CA PRO A 185 -4.51 -9.98 28.57
C PRO A 185 -5.34 -11.18 28.07
N PHE A 186 -5.53 -12.20 28.92
CA PHE A 186 -6.36 -13.37 28.66
C PHE A 186 -7.36 -13.58 29.81
N GLY A 187 -8.59 -13.06 29.63
CA GLY A 187 -9.55 -12.94 30.73
C GLY A 187 -8.99 -12.05 31.84
N ASP A 188 -9.09 -12.47 33.10
CA ASP A 188 -8.53 -11.76 34.25
C ASP A 188 -7.03 -12.01 34.48
N LYS A 189 -6.35 -12.64 33.51
CA LYS A 189 -4.93 -13.01 33.60
C LYS A 189 -4.10 -12.22 32.62
N ILE A 190 -2.84 -12.01 32.98
CA ILE A 190 -1.82 -11.46 32.10
C ILE A 190 -0.91 -12.60 31.65
N ILE A 191 -0.77 -12.75 30.34
CA ILE A 191 0.18 -13.68 29.72
C ILE A 191 1.50 -12.92 29.50
N PRO A 192 2.60 -13.35 30.13
CA PRO A 192 3.92 -12.76 29.92
C PRO A 192 4.42 -12.97 28.49
N SER A 193 5.18 -12.02 27.97
CA SER A 193 5.80 -12.09 26.63
C SER A 193 6.51 -13.41 26.30
N PRO A 194 7.24 -14.09 27.22
CA PRO A 194 7.92 -15.35 26.87
C PRO A 194 6.95 -16.52 26.61
N CYS A 195 5.70 -16.39 27.00
CA CYS A 195 4.67 -17.40 26.73
C CYS A 195 4.01 -17.21 25.36
N VAL A 196 4.21 -16.07 24.70
CA VAL A 196 3.59 -15.73 23.41
C VAL A 196 4.58 -16.04 22.28
N PHE A 197 4.13 -16.76 21.25
CA PHE A 197 4.98 -17.15 20.10
C PHE A 197 4.49 -16.61 18.76
N TYR A 198 3.31 -15.99 18.74
CA TYR A 198 2.77 -15.32 17.56
C TYR A 198 1.90 -14.14 18.01
N VAL A 199 2.06 -12.99 17.37
CA VAL A 199 1.22 -11.80 17.56
C VAL A 199 0.87 -11.24 16.19
N SER A 200 -0.38 -10.88 16.02
CA SER A 200 -0.92 -10.10 14.91
C SER A 200 -1.75 -8.96 15.47
N SER A 201 -2.15 -8.04 14.61
CA SER A 201 -2.95 -6.87 14.99
C SER A 201 -4.33 -7.21 15.59
N TYR A 202 -4.77 -8.47 15.54
CA TYR A 202 -6.08 -8.91 16.05
C TYR A 202 -6.01 -10.10 17.01
N SER A 203 -4.88 -10.78 17.12
CA SER A 203 -4.81 -12.09 17.77
C SER A 203 -3.38 -12.39 18.17
N TYR A 204 -3.21 -13.12 19.26
CA TYR A 204 -1.91 -13.68 19.64
C TYR A 204 -2.07 -15.15 20.05
N ALA A 205 -1.02 -15.93 19.86
CA ALA A 205 -0.97 -17.34 20.28
C ALA A 205 0.10 -17.53 21.34
N PHE A 206 -0.26 -18.28 22.38
CA PHE A 206 0.58 -18.49 23.56
C PHE A 206 0.54 -19.94 24.02
N VAL A 207 1.55 -20.34 24.78
CA VAL A 207 1.65 -21.70 25.33
C VAL A 207 0.63 -21.92 26.46
N ASN A 208 0.04 -23.10 26.51
CA ASN A 208 -0.87 -23.47 27.58
C ASN A 208 -0.10 -23.93 28.82
N ARG A 209 -0.44 -23.40 30.01
CA ARG A 209 0.14 -23.82 31.30
C ARG A 209 -0.19 -25.27 31.67
N LYS A 210 -1.36 -25.79 31.26
CA LYS A 210 -1.82 -27.16 31.51
C LYS A 210 -2.28 -27.81 30.19
N PRO A 211 -1.34 -28.22 29.33
CA PRO A 211 -1.67 -28.77 28.03
C PRO A 211 -2.38 -30.13 28.17
N VAL A 212 -3.49 -30.33 27.44
CA VAL A 212 -4.29 -31.56 27.44
C VAL A 212 -3.61 -32.69 26.65
N VAL A 213 -2.78 -32.32 25.67
CA VAL A 213 -1.94 -33.20 24.84
C VAL A 213 -0.57 -32.57 24.66
N GLU A 214 0.47 -33.35 24.34
CA GLU A 214 1.81 -32.79 24.16
C GLU A 214 1.89 -31.80 22.98
N GLY A 215 2.38 -30.59 23.30
CA GLY A 215 2.79 -29.56 22.35
C GLY A 215 4.11 -28.94 22.81
N ARG A 216 4.68 -27.98 22.05
CA ARG A 216 5.96 -27.33 22.40
C ARG A 216 5.88 -26.66 23.79
N LYS A 217 6.53 -27.28 24.79
CA LYS A 217 6.73 -26.76 26.15
C LYS A 217 7.97 -25.86 26.15
N PHE A 218 7.90 -24.67 26.76
CA PHE A 218 9.08 -23.98 27.26
C PHE A 218 9.10 -24.04 28.79
N ALA A 219 10.29 -24.27 29.33
CA ALA A 219 10.57 -24.49 30.74
C ALA A 219 10.09 -23.31 31.60
N GLN A 220 9.49 -23.63 32.75
CA GLN A 220 9.22 -22.66 33.80
C GLN A 220 10.55 -22.05 34.28
N ALA A 221 10.66 -20.73 34.22
CA ALA A 221 11.51 -20.02 35.16
C ALA A 221 10.78 -20.00 36.51
N SER A 222 11.47 -20.47 37.53
CA SER A 222 11.11 -20.55 38.95
C SER A 222 10.57 -19.25 39.52
#